data_AF-A0A353QWQ4-F1
#
_entry.id   AF-A0A353QWQ4-F1
#
_cell.length_a   1.000
_cell.length_b   1.000
_cell.length_c   1.000
_cell.angle_alpha   90.00
_cell.angle_beta   90.00
_cell.angle_gamma   90.00
#
_symmetry.space_group_name_H-M   'P 1'
#
loop_
_entity.id
_entity.type
_entity.pdbx_description
1 polymer ?
#
loop_
_entity_poly.entity_id
_entity_poly.type
_entity_poly.pdbx_seq_one_letter_code
_entity_poly.pdbx_strand_id
1 'polypeptide(L)'
;MKLVYIKDNEGFARKKPINKVLENEIIITEEEYKKITGYEIMLELTKRGGKREGSGRKKLYICRKKATFDLDETDIISLKEYAKKHKISKNKAISEAIHYLTRNEA
;
A
#
# COMPACT_ATOMS: atom_id res chain seq x y z
N MET A 1 33.12 16.35 11.81
CA MET A 1 33.90 15.32 12.53
C MET A 1 33.69 13.99 11.81
N LYS A 2 34.70 13.46 11.11
CA LYS A 2 34.56 12.26 10.24
C LYS A 2 34.56 11.00 11.10
N LEU A 3 33.50 10.20 10.99
CA LEU A 3 33.38 8.89 11.64
C LEU A 3 33.81 7.79 10.67
N VAL A 4 34.50 6.79 11.20
CA VAL A 4 34.90 5.58 10.48
C VAL A 4 34.27 4.35 11.13
N TYR A 5 34.05 3.31 10.33
CA TYR A 5 33.62 2.01 10.80
C TYR A 5 34.86 1.21 11.17
N ILE A 6 34.88 0.63 12.35
CA ILE A 6 36.01 -0.18 12.83
C ILE A 6 35.54 -1.55 13.28
N LYS A 7 36.46 -2.52 13.23
CA LYS A 7 36.33 -3.86 13.77
C LYS A 7 37.46 -4.13 14.75
N ASP A 8 37.11 -4.63 15.93
CA ASP A 8 38.08 -5.04 16.95
C ASP A 8 38.49 -6.51 16.72
N ASN A 9 39.58 -6.98 17.35
CA ASN A 9 40.09 -8.36 17.20
C ASN A 9 39.08 -9.45 17.60
N GLU A 10 38.15 -9.14 18.49
CA GLU A 10 37.06 -10.03 18.92
C GLU A 10 35.92 -10.11 17.89
N GLY A 11 35.99 -9.33 16.81
CA GLY A 11 35.01 -9.33 15.73
C GLY A 11 33.87 -8.32 15.88
N PHE A 12 33.84 -7.54 16.97
CA PHE A 12 32.84 -6.50 17.18
C PHE A 12 33.08 -5.29 16.28
N ALA A 13 32.01 -4.76 15.68
CA ALA A 13 32.08 -3.59 14.80
C ALA A 13 31.34 -2.38 15.39
N ARG A 14 31.97 -1.20 15.35
CA ARG A 14 31.42 0.06 15.91
C ARG A 14 31.86 1.29 15.10
N LYS A 15 31.16 2.42 15.26
CA LYS A 15 31.56 3.69 14.66
C LYS A 15 32.42 4.49 15.64
N LYS A 16 33.56 5.01 15.21
CA LYS A 16 34.41 5.89 16.01
C LYS A 16 34.91 7.11 15.23
N PRO A 17 35.25 8.22 15.91
CA PRO A 17 36.00 9.30 15.30
C PRO A 17 37.38 8.81 14.85
N ILE A 18 37.85 9.28 13.69
CA ILE A 18 39.13 8.81 13.13
C ILE A 18 40.32 9.03 14.09
N ASN A 19 40.29 10.08 14.90
CA ASN A 19 41.34 10.39 15.90
C ASN A 19 41.27 9.53 17.18
N LYS A 20 40.28 8.64 17.30
CA LYS A 20 40.07 7.76 18.47
C LYS A 20 40.17 6.27 18.10
N VAL A 21 40.66 5.97 16.90
CA VAL A 21 40.92 4.59 16.45
C VAL A 21 42.18 4.11 17.16
N LEU A 22 42.10 2.96 17.81
CA LEU A 22 43.25 2.33 18.46
C LEU A 22 44.03 1.49 17.44
N GLU A 23 45.31 1.22 17.71
CA GLU A 23 46.19 0.45 16.80
C GLU A 23 45.68 -0.98 16.54
N ASN A 24 44.94 -1.54 17.50
CA ASN A 24 44.37 -2.89 17.43
C ASN A 24 43.01 -2.94 16.71
N GLU A 25 42.56 -1.82 16.14
CA GLU A 25 41.27 -1.70 15.47
C GLU A 25 41.46 -1.51 13.97
N ILE A 26 40.73 -2.30 13.18
CA ILE A 26 40.83 -2.26 11.72
C ILE A 26 39.68 -1.41 11.19
N ILE A 27 40.00 -0.41 10.36
CA ILE A 27 38.98 0.36 9.64
C ILE A 27 38.38 -0.54 8.56
N ILE A 28 37.05 -0.69 8.59
CA ILE A 28 36.28 -1.52 7.67
C ILE A 28 35.36 -0.66 6.80
N THR A 29 34.80 -1.29 5.77
CA THR A 29 33.78 -0.66 4.93
C THR A 29 32.41 -0.62 5.62
N GLU A 30 31.51 0.23 5.13
CA GLU A 30 30.14 0.29 5.64
C GLU A 30 29.37 -1.02 5.37
N GLU A 31 29.65 -1.69 4.26
CA GLU A 31 29.01 -2.96 3.90
C GLU A 31 29.39 -4.07 4.89
N GLU A 32 30.68 -4.19 5.22
CA GLU A 32 31.15 -5.13 6.23
C GLU A 32 30.57 -4.82 7.61
N TYR A 33 30.49 -3.54 7.97
CA TYR A 33 29.86 -3.11 9.21
C TYR A 33 28.39 -3.54 9.30
N LYS A 34 27.61 -3.34 8.24
CA LYS A 34 26.19 -3.75 8.17
C LYS A 34 26.03 -5.26 8.30
N LYS A 35 26.90 -6.04 7.67
CA LYS A 35 26.91 -7.52 7.78
C LYS A 35 27.23 -7.98 9.21
N ILE A 36 28.29 -7.45 9.82
CA ILE A 36 28.72 -7.84 11.18
C ILE A 36 27.66 -7.47 12.23
N THR A 37 27.08 -6.28 12.13
CA THR A 37 26.11 -5.79 13.11
C THR A 37 24.69 -6.33 12.88
N GLY A 38 24.45 -7.05 11.79
CA GLY A 38 23.10 -7.47 11.40
C GLY A 38 22.15 -6.29 11.22
N TYR A 39 22.68 -5.12 10.84
CA TYR A 39 21.92 -3.86 10.81
C TYR A 39 20.69 -3.95 9.91
N GLU A 40 20.81 -4.61 8.76
CA GLU A 40 19.71 -4.80 7.82
C GLU A 40 18.59 -5.67 8.40
N ILE A 41 18.96 -6.77 9.08
CA ILE A 41 18.02 -7.67 9.77
C ILE A 41 17.31 -6.89 10.89
N MET A 42 18.05 -6.12 11.69
CA MET A 42 17.47 -5.28 12.73
C MET A 42 16.54 -4.21 12.14
N LEU A 43 16.87 -3.62 11.00
CA LEU A 43 16.05 -2.63 10.33
C LEU A 43 14.75 -3.24 9.77
N GLU A 44 14.80 -4.49 9.30
CA GLU A 44 13.59 -5.26 8.94
C GLU A 44 12.73 -5.58 10.16
N LEU A 45 13.34 -6.07 11.25
CA LEU A 45 12.64 -6.42 12.49
C LEU A 45 12.05 -5.20 13.22
N THR A 46 12.69 -4.04 13.09
CA THR A 46 12.29 -2.79 13.77
C THR A 46 11.35 -1.91 12.94
N LYS A 47 11.00 -2.30 11.70
CA LYS A 47 9.90 -1.69 10.93
C LYS A 47 8.56 -1.95 11.64
N ARG A 48 8.31 -1.21 12.73
CA ARG A 48 7.02 -1.17 13.42
C ARG A 48 6.00 -0.51 12.49
N GLY A 49 4.87 -1.18 12.24
CA GLY A 49 3.74 -0.60 11.49
C GLY A 49 3.66 -0.93 10.00
N GLY A 50 4.38 -1.94 9.50
CA GLY A 50 4.20 -2.42 8.14
C GLY A 50 2.83 -3.05 7.89
N LYS A 51 2.31 -2.93 6.66
CA LYS A 51 1.09 -3.60 6.19
C LYS A 51 1.27 -5.11 6.37
N ARG A 52 0.62 -5.70 7.37
CA ARG A 52 0.59 -7.15 7.56
C ARG A 52 -0.16 -7.77 6.39
N GLU A 53 0.31 -8.90 5.90
CA GLU A 53 -0.44 -9.67 4.91
C GLU A 53 -1.82 -10.01 5.49
N GLY A 54 -2.89 -9.71 4.75
CA GLY A 54 -4.27 -9.85 5.23
C GLY A 54 -4.79 -8.74 6.16
N SER A 55 -4.00 -7.68 6.46
CA SER A 55 -4.50 -6.51 7.19
C SER A 55 -5.30 -5.55 6.30
N GLY A 56 -6.34 -4.95 6.87
CA GLY A 56 -7.25 -4.01 6.21
C GLY A 56 -8.62 -4.62 5.88
N ARG A 57 -9.57 -3.77 5.50
CA ARG A 57 -10.93 -4.21 5.12
C ARG A 57 -10.85 -4.93 3.77
N LYS A 58 -11.24 -6.21 3.73
CA LYS A 58 -11.38 -6.97 2.46
C LYS A 58 -12.26 -6.16 1.50
N LYS A 59 -11.77 -5.89 0.29
CA LYS A 59 -12.59 -5.26 -0.75
C LYS A 59 -13.72 -6.24 -1.08
N LEU A 60 -14.97 -5.83 -0.84
CA LEU A 60 -16.17 -6.63 -1.14
C LEU A 60 -16.28 -6.98 -2.62
N TYR A 61 -15.64 -6.20 -3.50
CA TYR A 61 -15.63 -6.42 -4.94
C TYR A 61 -14.20 -6.22 -5.47
N ILE A 62 -13.68 -7.22 -6.20
CA ILE A 62 -12.33 -7.21 -6.78
C ILE A 62 -12.17 -6.02 -7.76
N CYS A 63 -13.24 -5.68 -8.47
CA CYS A 63 -13.37 -4.44 -9.22
C CYS A 63 -14.85 -4.01 -9.26
N ARG A 64 -15.14 -2.72 -9.02
CA ARG A 64 -16.46 -2.17 -9.36
C ARG A 64 -16.40 -1.80 -10.85
N LYS A 65 -16.95 -2.63 -11.74
CA LYS A 65 -17.04 -2.30 -13.17
C LYS A 65 -17.90 -1.03 -13.30
N LYS A 66 -17.32 0.03 -13.83
CA LYS A 66 -18.04 1.25 -14.19
C LYS A 66 -18.43 1.12 -15.66
N ALA A 67 -19.70 1.31 -15.96
CA ALA A 67 -20.21 1.39 -17.32
C ALA A 67 -20.67 2.82 -17.57
N THR A 68 -20.41 3.31 -18.79
CA THR A 68 -20.93 4.57 -19.30
C THR A 68 -21.96 4.22 -20.37
N PHE A 69 -23.09 4.92 -20.38
CA PHE A 69 -24.15 4.72 -21.35
C PHE A 69 -24.47 6.06 -21.98
N ASP A 70 -24.55 6.08 -23.30
CA ASP A 70 -25.10 7.20 -24.04
C ASP A 70 -26.61 7.00 -24.11
N LEU A 71 -27.35 7.97 -23.60
CA LEU A 71 -28.80 7.96 -23.49
C LEU A 71 -29.35 9.27 -24.04
N ASP A 72 -30.52 9.22 -24.64
CA ASP A 72 -31.21 10.41 -25.11
C ASP A 72 -31.67 11.28 -23.92
N GLU A 73 -31.86 12.57 -24.17
CA GLU A 73 -32.25 13.53 -23.13
C GLU A 73 -33.61 13.18 -22.50
N THR A 74 -34.54 12.64 -23.30
CA THR A 74 -35.85 12.17 -22.85
C THR A 74 -35.74 11.04 -21.84
N ASP A 75 -34.84 10.09 -22.10
CA ASP A 75 -34.60 8.93 -21.22
C ASP A 75 -33.90 9.34 -19.93
N ILE A 76 -33.02 10.34 -20.00
CA ILE A 76 -32.38 10.92 -18.82
C ILE A 76 -33.42 11.60 -17.92
N ILE A 77 -34.40 12.29 -18.50
CA ILE A 77 -35.49 12.94 -17.75
C ILE A 77 -36.38 11.90 -17.09
N SER A 78 -36.83 10.89 -17.82
CA SER A 78 -37.69 9.83 -17.28
C SER A 78 -37.00 9.06 -16.14
N LEU A 79 -35.70 8.75 -16.29
CA LEU A 79 -34.89 8.12 -15.23
C LEU A 79 -34.76 9.01 -13.99
N LYS A 80 -34.60 10.33 -14.16
CA LYS A 80 -34.51 11.27 -13.02
C LYS A 80 -35.84 11.35 -12.26
N GLU A 81 -36.96 11.41 -12.98
CA GLU A 81 -38.29 11.46 -12.36
C GLU A 81 -38.60 10.18 -11.59
N TYR A 82 -38.32 9.02 -12.20
CA TYR A 82 -38.46 7.72 -11.55
C TYR A 82 -37.58 7.65 -10.28
N ALA A 83 -36.30 8.00 -10.39
CA ALA A 83 -35.38 7.98 -9.26
C ALA A 83 -35.86 8.88 -8.11
N LYS A 84 -36.39 10.07 -8.43
CA LYS A 84 -36.95 11.01 -7.45
C LYS A 84 -38.21 10.46 -6.78
N LYS A 85 -39.13 9.89 -7.54
CA LYS A 85 -40.37 9.27 -7.03
C LYS A 85 -40.08 8.13 -6.06
N HIS A 86 -39.10 7.29 -6.39
CA HIS A 86 -38.74 6.11 -5.60
C HIS A 86 -37.65 6.37 -4.56
N LYS A 87 -37.16 7.62 -4.43
CA LYS A 87 -36.08 8.02 -3.50
C LYS A 87 -34.83 7.15 -3.62
N ILE A 88 -34.49 6.74 -4.84
CA ILE A 88 -33.31 5.94 -5.15
C ILE A 88 -32.32 6.74 -5.99
N SER A 89 -31.07 6.25 -6.06
CA SER A 89 -30.07 6.83 -6.96
C SER A 89 -30.38 6.50 -8.43
N LYS A 90 -29.96 7.36 -9.37
CA LYS A 90 -30.05 7.10 -10.82
C LYS A 90 -29.43 5.77 -11.22
N ASN A 91 -28.27 5.42 -10.65
CA ASN A 91 -27.60 4.13 -10.94
C ASN A 91 -28.43 2.93 -10.47
N LYS A 92 -29.15 3.08 -9.35
CA LYS A 92 -30.04 2.02 -8.84
C LYS A 92 -31.27 1.88 -9.72
N ALA A 93 -31.85 2.98 -10.20
CA ALA A 93 -32.94 2.97 -11.17
C ALA A 93 -32.56 2.25 -12.46
N ILE A 94 -31.38 2.54 -13.03
CA ILE A 94 -30.86 1.84 -14.22
C ILE A 94 -30.69 0.34 -13.94
N SER A 95 -30.15 -0.02 -12.78
CA SER A 95 -29.98 -1.43 -12.41
C SER A 95 -31.32 -2.16 -12.31
N GLU A 96 -32.34 -1.52 -11.73
CA GLU A 96 -33.70 -2.09 -11.65
C GLU A 96 -34.35 -2.25 -13.02
N ALA A 97 -34.20 -1.26 -13.91
CA ALA A 97 -34.70 -1.34 -15.28
C ALA A 97 -34.06 -2.51 -16.03
N ILE A 98 -32.72 -2.65 -15.96
CA ILE A 98 -32.00 -3.78 -16.55
C ILE A 98 -32.52 -5.10 -15.97
N HIS A 99 -32.65 -5.21 -14.65
CA HIS A 99 -33.15 -6.42 -14.01
C HIS A 99 -34.58 -6.78 -14.45
N TYR A 100 -35.45 -5.79 -14.59
CA TYR A 100 -36.82 -6.00 -15.06
C TYR A 100 -36.83 -6.54 -16.50
N LEU A 101 -36.06 -5.93 -17.41
CA LEU A 101 -35.94 -6.39 -18.79
C LEU A 101 -35.38 -7.82 -18.85
N THR A 102 -34.29 -8.10 -18.14
CA THR A 102 -33.67 -9.45 -18.14
C THR A 102 -34.57 -10.55 -17.57
N ARG A 103 -35.58 -10.21 -16.75
CA ARG A 103 -36.52 -11.19 -16.17
C ARG A 103 -37.75 -11.43 -17.01
N ASN A 104 -38.11 -10.49 -17.87
CA ASN A 104 -39.28 -10.58 -18.74
C ASN A 104 -38.92 -11.02 -20.17
N GLU A 105 -37.64 -10.93 -20.54
CA GLU A 105 -37.10 -11.47 -21.79
C GLU A 105 -36.67 -12.95 -21.69
N ALA A 106 -36.84 -13.58 -20.53
CA ALA A 106 -36.56 -15.00 -20.25
C ALA A 106 -37.87 -15.79 -20.09
#